data_AF-A0A968ZYB1-F1
#
_entry.id   AF-A0A968ZYB1-F1
#
_cell.length_a   1.000
_cell.length_b   1.000
_cell.length_c   1.000
_cell.angle_alpha   90.00
_cell.angle_beta   90.00
_cell.angle_gamma   90.00
#
_symmetry.space_group_name_H-M   'P 1'
#
loop_
_entity.id
_entity.type
_entity.pdbx_description
1 polymer ?
#
loop_
_entity_poly.entity_id
_entity_poly.type
_entity_poly.pdbx_seq_one_letter_code
_entity_poly.pdbx_strand_id
1 'polypeptide(L)'
;MSLDGGKVRLRTLLGQPCQWRDYKGVNLHQCSLSAFYKDNDSLVSWLNQQPLAQPLVCLGDEHDGIWNLFEQLAHPSERLEVLDWYHLMENLAKVGGSQERLEAVEACLWQGHVDAAVRWLR
;
A
#
# COMPACT_ATOMS: atom_id res chain seq x y z
N MET A 1 9.99 4.19 -1.66
CA MET A 1 9.71 2.75 -1.77
C MET A 1 8.20 2.56 -1.79
N SER A 2 7.69 1.65 -2.60
CA SER A 2 6.29 1.25 -2.55
C SER A 2 6.15 -0.23 -2.19
N LEU A 3 5.19 -0.54 -1.32
CA LEU A 3 4.79 -1.89 -0.95
C LEU A 3 3.31 -2.07 -1.27
N ASP A 4 2.98 -3.20 -1.88
CA ASP A 4 1.61 -3.54 -2.21
C ASP A 4 1.33 -5.04 -2.04
N GLY A 5 0.09 -5.37 -1.72
CA GLY A 5 -0.42 -6.72 -1.57
C GLY A 5 -1.17 -7.15 -2.82
N GLY A 6 -1.01 -8.42 -3.23
CA GLY A 6 -1.70 -8.91 -4.41
C GLY A 6 -2.02 -10.39 -4.36
N LYS A 7 -2.84 -10.83 -5.32
CA LYS A 7 -3.09 -12.24 -5.59
C LYS A 7 -2.61 -12.58 -6.99
N VAL A 8 -1.79 -13.63 -7.09
CA VAL A 8 -1.37 -14.20 -8.38
C VAL A 8 -2.11 -15.52 -8.62
N ARG A 9 -2.58 -15.71 -9.87
CA ARG A 9 -3.15 -16.98 -10.31
C ARG A 9 -2.06 -17.89 -10.85
N LEU A 10 -1.73 -18.92 -10.10
CA LEU A 10 -0.81 -19.97 -10.51
C LEU A 10 -1.53 -21.00 -11.39
N ARG A 11 -0.95 -21.27 -12.55
CA ARG A 11 -1.37 -22.36 -13.43
C ARG A 11 -0.85 -23.67 -12.86
N THR A 12 -1.74 -24.65 -12.75
CA THR A 12 -1.43 -26.02 -12.38
C THR A 12 -1.34 -26.89 -13.64
N LEU A 13 -1.03 -28.18 -13.45
CA LEU A 13 -1.08 -29.15 -14.53
C LEU A 13 -2.45 -29.15 -15.22
N LEU A 14 -2.47 -29.51 -16.51
CA LEU A 14 -3.69 -29.59 -17.31
C LEU A 14 -4.71 -30.51 -16.63
N GLY A 15 -5.96 -30.04 -16.52
CA GLY A 15 -7.04 -30.75 -15.83
C GLY A 15 -7.15 -30.46 -14.32
N GLN A 16 -6.19 -29.74 -13.73
CA GLN A 16 -6.26 -29.31 -12.33
C GLN A 16 -6.69 -27.83 -12.24
N PRO A 17 -7.43 -27.44 -11.17
CA PRO A 17 -7.83 -26.05 -10.97
C PRO A 17 -6.63 -25.16 -10.66
N CYS A 18 -6.63 -23.96 -11.23
CA CYS A 18 -5.65 -22.94 -10.90
C CYS A 18 -5.72 -22.56 -9.42
N GLN A 19 -4.60 -22.11 -8.87
CA GLN A 19 -4.50 -21.70 -7.47
C GLN A 19 -4.29 -20.19 -7.38
N TRP A 20 -5.02 -19.52 -6.50
CA TRP A 20 -4.76 -18.12 -6.15
C TRP A 20 -3.84 -18.05 -4.95
N ARG A 21 -2.79 -17.23 -5.03
CA ARG A 21 -1.76 -17.12 -4.00
C ARG A 21 -1.53 -15.66 -3.66
N ASP A 22 -1.54 -15.34 -2.38
CA ASP A 22 -1.22 -14.00 -1.88
C ASP A 22 0.28 -13.75 -1.94
N TYR A 23 0.68 -12.56 -2.35
CA TYR A 23 2.07 -12.10 -2.31
C TYR A 23 2.14 -10.65 -1.83
N LYS A 24 3.33 -10.22 -1.43
CA LYS A 24 3.65 -8.80 -1.25
C LYS A 24 4.76 -8.41 -2.20
N GLY A 25 4.53 -7.36 -2.97
CA GLY A 25 5.48 -6.80 -3.92
C GLY A 25 6.13 -5.55 -3.34
N VAL A 26 7.42 -5.36 -3.61
CA VAL A 26 8.16 -4.17 -3.24
C VAL A 26 8.89 -3.58 -4.44
N ASN A 27 8.76 -2.27 -4.61
CA ASN A 27 9.51 -1.48 -5.57
C ASN A 27 10.41 -0.48 -4.84
N LEU A 28 11.72 -0.74 -4.93
CA LEU A 28 12.76 0.18 -4.50
C LEU A 28 13.14 1.02 -5.71
N HIS A 29 12.38 2.09 -5.95
CA HIS A 29 12.46 2.98 -7.10
C HIS A 29 13.81 2.98 -7.84
N GLN A 30 13.80 2.56 -9.11
CA GLN A 30 14.97 2.48 -10.01
C GLN A 30 16.11 1.53 -9.56
N CYS A 31 16.03 0.92 -8.37
CA CYS A 31 17.02 -0.03 -7.86
C CYS A 31 16.58 -1.48 -8.08
N SER A 32 15.43 -1.89 -7.55
CA SER A 32 15.01 -3.29 -7.61
C SER A 32 13.50 -3.46 -7.41
N LEU A 33 12.97 -4.51 -8.02
CA LEU A 33 11.63 -5.03 -7.78
C LEU A 33 11.76 -6.43 -7.19
N SER A 34 10.98 -6.74 -6.16
CA SER A 34 10.94 -8.08 -5.58
C SER A 34 9.54 -8.42 -5.07
N ALA A 35 9.22 -9.70 -4.99
CA ALA A 35 7.95 -10.17 -4.47
C ALA A 35 8.17 -11.41 -3.61
N PHE A 36 7.51 -11.45 -2.46
CA PHE A 36 7.64 -12.52 -1.48
C PHE A 36 6.28 -13.18 -1.23
N TYR A 37 6.29 -14.50 -1.11
CA TYR A 37 5.09 -15.32 -0.94
C TYR A 37 4.93 -15.73 0.53
N LYS A 38 3.97 -15.12 1.23
CA LYS A 38 3.65 -15.41 2.64
C LYS A 38 4.87 -15.45 3.58
N ASP A 39 5.90 -14.67 3.25
CA ASP A 39 7.17 -14.65 3.97
C ASP A 39 7.57 -13.20 4.23
N ASN A 40 6.89 -12.61 5.22
CA ASN A 40 7.12 -11.24 5.64
C ASN A 40 8.51 -11.09 6.27
N ASP A 41 8.99 -12.09 6.99
CA ASP A 41 10.26 -12.03 7.71
C ASP A 41 11.43 -11.96 6.73
N SER A 42 11.43 -12.79 5.70
CA SER A 42 12.45 -12.72 4.63
C SER A 42 12.35 -11.41 3.85
N LEU A 43 11.14 -10.92 3.56
CA LEU A 43 10.96 -9.62 2.90
C LEU A 43 11.58 -8.49 3.74
N VAL A 44 11.24 -8.39 5.02
CA VAL A 44 11.76 -7.36 5.94
C VAL A 44 13.27 -7.48 6.09
N SER A 45 13.78 -8.69 6.29
CA SER A 45 15.22 -8.96 6.38
C SER A 45 15.95 -8.51 5.11
N TRP A 46 15.40 -8.83 3.93
CA TRP A 46 15.95 -8.39 2.66
C TRP A 46 15.90 -6.88 2.50
N LEU A 47 14.80 -6.22 2.87
CA LEU A 47 14.63 -4.77 2.78
C LEU A 47 15.61 -4.00 3.66
N ASN A 48 15.84 -4.47 4.89
CA ASN A 48 16.80 -3.87 5.82
C ASN A 48 18.26 -3.98 5.34
N GLN A 49 18.54 -4.80 4.32
CA GLN A 49 19.87 -4.92 3.70
C GLN A 49 20.04 -3.99 2.49
N GLN A 50 19.00 -3.28 2.07
CA GLN A 50 19.04 -2.41 0.89
C GLN A 50 19.52 -1.00 1.24
N PRO A 51 20.16 -0.28 0.31
CA PRO A 51 20.55 1.12 0.51
C PRO A 51 19.32 2.03 0.44
N LEU A 52 18.57 2.13 1.53
CA LEU A 52 17.36 2.94 1.64
C LEU A 52 17.69 4.43 1.83
N ALA A 53 16.84 5.30 1.27
CA ALA A 53 16.94 6.74 1.45
C ALA A 53 16.56 7.18 2.87
N GLN A 54 17.09 8.34 3.31
CA GLN A 54 16.74 8.98 4.58
C GLN A 54 16.25 10.42 4.31
N PRO A 55 15.00 10.77 4.66
CA PRO A 55 13.99 9.88 5.26
C PRO A 55 13.49 8.82 4.27
N LEU A 56 13.02 7.70 4.82
CA LEU A 56 12.44 6.61 4.06
C LEU A 56 11.01 6.97 3.65
N VAL A 57 10.78 7.18 2.35
CA VAL A 57 9.42 7.39 1.83
C VAL A 57 8.73 6.04 1.62
N CYS A 58 7.62 5.82 2.33
CA CYS A 58 6.82 4.61 2.36
C CYS A 58 5.47 4.86 1.67
N LEU A 59 5.29 4.34 0.46
CA LEU A 59 4.01 4.37 -0.26
C LEU A 59 3.30 3.02 -0.09
N GLY A 60 2.10 3.02 0.49
CA GLY A 60 1.32 1.81 0.74
C GLY A 60 -0.18 2.03 0.59
N ASP A 61 -0.92 0.94 0.43
CA ASP A 61 -2.38 0.93 0.42
C ASP A 61 -2.96 1.05 1.85
N GLU A 62 -4.28 0.94 2.01
CA GLU A 62 -4.95 1.04 3.31
C GLU A 62 -4.80 -0.20 4.22
N HIS A 63 -4.16 -1.28 3.76
CA HIS A 63 -4.16 -2.53 4.50
C HIS A 63 -3.08 -2.57 5.58
N ASP A 64 -3.46 -2.92 6.82
CA ASP A 64 -2.54 -3.11 7.95
C ASP A 64 -1.36 -4.02 7.62
N GLY A 65 -1.57 -5.01 6.74
CA GLY A 65 -0.53 -5.92 6.30
C GLY A 65 0.66 -5.23 5.62
N ILE A 66 0.48 -4.04 5.05
CA ILE A 66 1.53 -3.21 4.46
C ILE A 66 2.18 -2.32 5.52
N TRP A 67 1.40 -1.62 6.33
CA TRP A 67 1.91 -0.73 7.38
C TRP A 67 2.73 -1.47 8.45
N ASN A 68 2.28 -2.67 8.85
CA ASN A 68 3.02 -3.56 9.77
C ASN A 68 4.41 -3.94 9.25
N LEU A 69 4.66 -3.86 7.93
CA LEU A 69 6.00 -4.08 7.37
C LEU A 69 6.83 -2.80 7.44
N PHE A 70 6.27 -1.65 7.09
CA PHE A 70 6.98 -0.37 7.17
C PHE A 70 7.45 -0.05 8.59
N GLU A 71 6.68 -0.43 9.61
CA GLU A 71 7.05 -0.30 11.02
C GLU A 71 8.38 -1.01 11.37
N GLN A 72 8.80 -2.00 10.57
CA GLN A 72 10.01 -2.80 10.81
C GLN A 72 11.25 -2.33 10.01
N LEU A 73 11.15 -1.26 9.22
CA LEU A 73 12.22 -0.85 8.26
C LEU A 73 13.02 0.39 8.67
N ALA A 74 12.49 1.25 9.54
CA ALA A 74 13.17 2.46 10.03
C ALA A 74 12.45 2.99 11.28
N HIS A 75 13.06 3.89 12.05
CA HIS A 75 12.35 4.52 13.17
C HIS A 75 11.21 5.42 12.65
N PRO A 76 10.06 5.57 13.37
CA PRO A 76 8.95 6.40 12.90
C PRO A 76 9.34 7.85 12.53
N SER A 77 10.32 8.43 13.25
CA SER A 77 10.84 9.78 12.95
C SER A 77 11.63 9.88 11.64
N GLU A 78 11.99 8.75 11.04
CA GLU A 78 12.79 8.65 9.82
C GLU A 78 11.94 8.19 8.62
N ARG A 79 10.63 7.99 8.81
CA ARG A 79 9.71 7.57 7.75
C ARG A 79 8.80 8.72 7.33
N LEU A 80 8.53 8.79 6.04
CA LEU A 80 7.45 9.58 5.45
C LEU A 80 6.43 8.61 4.88
N GLU A 81 5.32 8.45 5.58
CA GLU A 81 4.25 7.51 5.23
C GLU A 81 3.22 8.20 4.34
N VAL A 82 2.99 7.64 3.16
CA VAL A 82 2.12 8.19 2.12
C VAL A 82 1.13 7.12 1.72
N LEU A 83 -0.17 7.41 1.86
CA LEU A 83 -1.23 6.54 1.41
C LEU A 83 -1.36 6.59 -0.11
N ASP A 84 -1.56 5.44 -0.74
CA ASP A 84 -1.78 5.35 -2.18
C ASP A 84 -3.07 6.08 -2.57
N TRP A 85 -2.90 7.15 -3.34
CA TRP A 85 -3.99 7.99 -3.82
C TRP A 85 -5.00 7.21 -4.67
N TYR A 86 -4.54 6.27 -5.49
CA TYR A 86 -5.43 5.51 -6.37
C TYR A 86 -6.40 4.65 -5.55
N HIS A 87 -5.87 3.88 -4.60
CA HIS A 87 -6.68 3.04 -3.70
C HIS A 87 -7.59 3.90 -2.81
N LEU A 88 -7.09 5.04 -2.32
CA LEU A 88 -7.90 5.98 -1.55
C LEU A 88 -9.10 6.51 -2.36
N MET A 89 -8.90 6.87 -3.63
CA MET A 89 -9.98 7.33 -4.51
C MET A 89 -10.95 6.21 -4.87
N GLU A 90 -10.46 4.98 -5.10
CA GLU A 90 -11.32 3.82 -5.33
C GLU A 90 -12.24 3.57 -4.12
N ASN A 91 -11.68 3.68 -2.91
CA ASN A 91 -12.45 3.53 -1.67
C ASN A 91 -13.42 4.70 -1.45
N LEU A 92 -13.04 5.93 -1.78
CA LEU A 92 -13.95 7.07 -1.74
C LEU A 92 -15.15 6.87 -2.68
N ALA A 93 -14.91 6.39 -3.90
CA ALA A 93 -15.97 6.09 -4.86
C ALA A 93 -16.94 5.01 -4.35
N LYS A 94 -16.43 4.00 -3.62
CA LYS A 94 -17.25 2.94 -3.00
C LYS A 94 -18.17 3.47 -1.89
N VAL A 95 -17.83 4.58 -1.21
CA VAL A 95 -18.71 5.21 -0.21
C VAL A 95 -20.02 5.69 -0.85
N GLY A 96 -19.95 6.18 -2.10
CA GLY A 96 -21.09 6.73 -2.81
C GLY A 96 -21.64 8.03 -2.20
N GLY A 97 -22.78 8.49 -2.71
CA GLY A 97 -23.39 9.78 -2.37
C GLY A 97 -23.43 10.73 -3.56
N SER A 98 -23.64 12.02 -3.30
CA SER A 98 -23.60 13.03 -4.36
C SER A 98 -22.17 13.27 -4.84
N GLN A 99 -22.01 13.57 -6.13
CA GLN A 99 -20.73 13.92 -6.73
C GLN A 99 -20.07 15.11 -6.02
N GLU A 100 -20.84 16.15 -5.73
CA GLU A 100 -20.38 17.34 -5.00
C GLU A 100 -19.78 17.01 -3.62
N ARG A 101 -20.39 16.05 -2.89
CA ARG A 101 -19.85 15.58 -1.61
C ARG A 101 -18.53 14.84 -1.79
N LEU A 102 -18.44 13.94 -2.77
CA LEU A 102 -17.22 13.18 -3.02
C LEU A 102 -16.07 14.10 -3.45
N GLU A 103 -16.35 15.10 -4.29
CA GLU A 103 -15.37 16.13 -4.70
C GLU A 103 -14.91 16.98 -3.52
N ALA A 104 -15.80 17.34 -2.60
CA ALA A 104 -15.42 18.05 -1.38
C ALA A 104 -14.51 17.21 -0.47
N VAL A 105 -14.78 15.90 -0.35
CA VAL A 105 -13.93 14.96 0.39
C VAL A 105 -12.56 14.81 -0.29
N GLU A 106 -12.54 14.60 -1.61
CA GLU A 106 -11.31 14.49 -2.40
C GLU A 106 -10.43 15.73 -2.24
N ALA A 107 -11.01 16.93 -2.36
CA ALA A 107 -10.29 18.19 -2.17
C ALA A 107 -9.70 18.33 -0.76
N CYS A 108 -10.44 17.88 0.28
CA CYS A 108 -9.92 17.85 1.64
C CYS A 108 -8.73 16.89 1.76
N LEU A 109 -8.83 15.68 1.21
CA LEU A 109 -7.78 14.67 1.25
C LEU A 109 -6.52 15.14 0.50
N TRP A 110 -6.68 15.74 -0.69
CA TRP A 110 -5.57 16.28 -1.49
C TRP A 110 -4.77 17.37 -0.75
N GLN A 111 -5.45 18.17 0.07
CA GLN A 111 -4.83 19.22 0.88
C GLN A 111 -4.30 18.72 2.24
N GLY A 112 -4.50 17.44 2.57
CA GLY A 112 -4.13 16.86 3.87
C GLY A 112 -5.10 17.21 5.01
N HIS A 113 -6.29 17.74 4.72
CA HIS A 113 -7.31 18.08 5.71
C HIS A 113 -8.16 16.85 6.10
N VAL A 114 -7.52 15.85 6.71
CA VAL A 114 -8.14 14.54 7.02
C VAL A 114 -9.38 14.68 7.91
N ASP A 115 -9.32 15.49 8.98
CA ASP A 115 -10.48 15.68 9.87
C ASP A 115 -11.68 16.29 9.14
N ALA A 116 -11.43 17.19 8.20
CA ALA A 116 -12.50 17.79 7.38
C ALA A 116 -13.10 16.75 6.43
N ALA A 117 -12.25 15.94 5.79
CA ALA A 117 -12.69 14.83 4.93
C ALA A 117 -13.58 13.84 5.71
N VAL A 118 -13.18 13.45 6.92
CA VAL A 118 -13.96 12.54 7.78
C VAL A 118 -15.30 13.14 8.19
N ARG A 119 -15.37 14.45 8.45
CA ARG A 119 -16.65 15.12 8.77
C ARG A 119 -17.66 15.06 7.63
N TRP A 120 -17.21 15.16 6.38
CA TRP A 120 -18.08 15.01 5.21
C TRP A 120 -18.58 13.57 5.01
N LEU A 121 -17.88 12.58 5.56
CA LEU A 121 -18.20 11.16 5.40
C LEU A 121 -19.22 10.62 6.43
N ARG A 122 -19.43 11.34 7.54
CA ARG A 122 -20.40 11.00 8.59
C ARG A 122 -21.80 11.55 8.29
#